data_AF-A0A415G8F2-F1
#
_entry.id   AF-A0A415G8F2-F1
#
_cell.length_a   1.000
_cell.length_b   1.000
_cell.length_c   1.000
_cell.angle_alpha   90.00
_cell.angle_beta   90.00
_cell.angle_gamma   90.00
#
_symmetry.space_group_name_H-M   'P 1'
#
loop_
_entity.id
_entity.type
_entity.pdbx_description
1 polymer ?
#
loop_
_entity_poly.entity_id
_entity_poly.type
_entity_poly.pdbx_seq_one_letter_code
_entity_poly.pdbx_strand_id
1 'polypeptide(L)'
;MKTIKITADNKISIVDVDFSSNRAIMDAMGGPVEVVTTNELYDFFKCPVLMMLDKNGYKPKDVNGFCPSANAVASFLYGYVKTGIPVLGDVILAQPAGGAHRKFRGCWRIGRKDADVNAAF
;
A
#
# COMPACT_ATOMS: atom_id res chain seq x y z
N MET A 1 -1.19 -9.90 12.17
CA MET A 1 -2.22 -8.85 12.36
C MET A 1 -3.25 -8.99 11.25
N LYS A 2 -4.55 -8.90 11.56
CA LYS A 2 -5.60 -8.88 10.52
C LYS A 2 -5.57 -7.55 9.78
N THR A 3 -5.49 -7.62 8.45
CA THR A 3 -5.34 -6.47 7.56
C THR A 3 -6.29 -6.62 6.38
N ILE A 4 -6.46 -5.54 5.62
CA ILE A 4 -7.25 -5.59 4.37
C ILE A 4 -6.28 -5.75 3.21
N LYS A 5 -6.55 -6.74 2.34
CA LYS A 5 -5.90 -6.88 1.03
C LYS A 5 -6.89 -6.54 -0.07
N ILE A 6 -6.47 -5.72 -1.02
CA ILE A 6 -7.21 -5.35 -2.23
C ILE A 6 -6.38 -5.80 -3.42
N THR A 7 -6.87 -6.77 -4.17
CA THR A 7 -6.15 -7.30 -5.33
C THR A 7 -6.30 -6.39 -6.56
N ALA A 8 -5.43 -6.57 -7.56
CA ALA A 8 -5.49 -5.84 -8.83
C ALA A 8 -6.85 -5.95 -9.56
N ASP A 9 -7.57 -7.05 -9.36
CA ASP A 9 -8.93 -7.29 -9.87
C ASP A 9 -10.04 -6.76 -8.94
N ASN A 10 -9.70 -5.88 -7.99
CA ASN A 10 -10.60 -5.20 -7.05
C ASN A 10 -11.31 -6.12 -6.03
N LYS A 11 -10.80 -7.32 -5.77
CA LYS A 11 -11.32 -8.16 -4.68
C LYS A 11 -10.76 -7.70 -3.35
N ILE A 12 -11.65 -7.54 -2.38
CA ILE A 12 -11.30 -7.15 -1.01
C ILE A 12 -11.37 -8.39 -0.13
N SER A 13 -10.32 -8.65 0.63
CA SER A 13 -10.23 -9.77 1.56
C SER A 13 -9.51 -9.36 2.85
N ILE A 14 -9.74 -10.11 3.93
CA ILE A 14 -8.99 -9.96 5.17
C ILE A 14 -7.86 -10.99 5.16
N VAL A 15 -6.62 -10.53 5.36
CA VAL A 15 -5.44 -11.38 5.44
C VAL A 15 -4.77 -11.20 6.80
N ASP A 16 -4.11 -12.24 7.29
CA ASP A 16 -3.28 -12.15 8.50
C ASP A 16 -1.82 -12.04 8.09
N VAL A 17 -1.23 -10.87 8.31
CA VAL A 17 0.16 -10.58 7.93
C VAL A 17 0.96 -10.23 9.17
N ASP A 18 2.13 -10.85 9.27
CA ASP A 18 3.12 -10.51 10.27
C ASP A 18 3.96 -9.31 9.81
N PHE A 19 3.64 -8.12 10.31
CA PHE A 19 4.39 -6.90 10.01
C PHE A 19 5.76 -6.80 10.68
N SER A 20 6.09 -7.71 11.61
CA SER A 20 7.45 -7.79 12.17
C SER A 20 8.44 -8.43 11.19
N SER A 21 7.94 -9.05 10.11
CA SER A 21 8.73 -9.78 9.13
C SER A 21 8.55 -9.19 7.73
N ASN A 22 9.59 -8.51 7.23
CA ASN A 22 9.64 -8.01 5.85
C ASN A 22 9.38 -9.13 4.82
N ARG A 23 9.81 -10.36 5.11
CA ARG A 23 9.57 -11.52 4.26
C ARG A 23 8.08 -11.89 4.24
N ALA A 24 7.41 -11.91 5.39
CA ALA A 24 5.98 -12.19 5.44
C ALA A 24 5.14 -11.15 4.69
N ILE A 25 5.54 -9.87 4.77
CA ILE A 25 4.91 -8.78 4.00
C ILE A 25 5.10 -9.00 2.49
N MET A 26 6.33 -9.32 2.04
CA MET A 26 6.62 -9.58 0.62
C MET A 26 5.90 -10.84 0.11
N ASP A 27 5.85 -11.91 0.91
CA ASP A 27 5.17 -13.15 0.56
C ASP A 27 3.65 -12.93 0.44
N ALA A 28 3.04 -12.13 1.33
CA ALA A 28 1.62 -11.77 1.26
C ALA A 28 1.26 -10.90 0.04
N MET A 29 2.20 -10.06 -0.40
CA MET A 29 2.05 -9.19 -1.57
C MET A 29 2.43 -9.89 -2.88
N GLY A 30 3.23 -10.95 -2.83
CA GLY A 30 3.76 -11.64 -4.02
C GLY A 30 4.96 -10.94 -4.67
N GLY A 31 5.64 -10.02 -3.96
CA GLY A 31 6.71 -9.23 -4.54
C GLY A 31 7.27 -8.12 -3.63
N PRO A 32 8.21 -7.31 -4.16
CA PRO A 32 8.72 -6.14 -3.48
C PRO A 32 7.62 -5.11 -3.23
N VAL A 33 7.66 -4.47 -2.07
CA VAL A 33 6.59 -3.59 -1.61
C VAL A 33 7.06 -2.13 -1.53
N GLU A 34 6.19 -1.21 -1.92
CA GLU A 34 6.33 0.22 -1.66
C GLU A 34 5.30 0.67 -0.63
N VAL A 35 5.73 1.39 0.40
CA VAL A 35 4.83 1.88 1.44
C VAL A 35 4.55 3.36 1.22
N VAL A 36 3.26 3.70 1.12
CA VAL A 36 2.79 5.05 0.85
C VAL A 36 1.77 5.48 1.91
N THR A 37 1.80 6.78 2.21
CA THR A 37 0.79 7.47 2.99
C THR A 37 0.43 8.75 2.25
N THR A 38 -0.85 8.93 1.91
CA THR A 38 -1.36 10.11 1.18
C THR A 38 -2.32 10.91 2.07
N ASN A 39 -2.53 12.18 1.73
CA ASN A 39 -3.54 12.98 2.42
C ASN A 39 -4.94 12.43 2.12
N GLU A 40 -5.16 11.91 0.91
CA GLU A 40 -6.42 11.30 0.49
C GLU A 40 -6.77 10.07 1.33
N LEU A 41 -5.78 9.23 1.62
CA LEU A 41 -5.93 8.07 2.49
C LEU A 41 -6.30 8.49 3.92
N TYR A 42 -5.62 9.52 4.46
CA TYR A 42 -5.94 10.07 5.77
C TYR A 42 -7.32 10.74 5.80
N ASP A 43 -7.66 11.50 4.77
CA ASP A 43 -8.94 12.20 4.65
C ASP A 43 -10.10 11.21 4.52
N PHE A 44 -9.88 10.04 3.93
CA PHE A 44 -10.88 8.98 3.83
C PHE A 44 -11.08 8.26 5.16
N PHE A 45 -10.00 7.75 5.77
CA PHE A 45 -10.10 6.94 6.99
C PHE A 45 -10.23 7.76 8.28
N LYS A 46 -9.89 9.05 8.22
CA LYS A 46 -9.77 9.95 9.39
C LYS A 46 -8.82 9.42 10.47
N CYS A 47 -7.94 8.49 10.11
CA CYS A 47 -6.88 7.95 10.94
C CYS A 47 -5.65 7.62 10.08
N PRO A 48 -4.46 7.48 10.68
CA PRO A 48 -3.28 7.03 9.97
C PRO A 48 -3.49 5.61 9.44
N VAL A 49 -3.40 5.44 8.12
CA VAL A 49 -3.40 4.13 7.45
C VAL A 49 -2.15 4.06 6.57
N LEU A 50 -1.47 2.92 6.61
CA LEU A 50 -0.38 2.59 5.72
C LEU A 50 -0.92 1.83 4.52
N MET A 51 -0.51 2.25 3.33
CA MET A 51 -0.85 1.60 2.08
C MET A 51 0.41 0.97 1.49
N MET A 52 0.47 -0.35 1.49
CA MET A 52 1.55 -1.15 0.91
C MET A 52 1.15 -1.59 -0.50
N LEU A 53 1.94 -1.20 -1.50
CA LEU A 53 1.71 -1.45 -2.92
C LEU A 53 2.67 -2.51 -3.42
N ASP A 54 2.20 -3.43 -4.26
CA ASP A 54 3.10 -4.30 -5.01
C ASP A 54 3.83 -3.48 -6.08
N LYS A 55 5.16 -3.37 -5.95
CA LYS A 55 6.02 -2.66 -6.88
C LYS A 55 6.09 -3.36 -8.24
N ASN A 56 5.89 -4.68 -8.29
CA ASN A 56 5.88 -5.45 -9.54
C ASN A 56 4.59 -5.24 -10.33
N GLY A 57 3.51 -4.81 -9.67
CA GLY A 57 2.26 -4.41 -10.31
C GLY A 57 2.43 -3.21 -11.23
N TYR A 58 3.46 -2.38 -11.05
CA TYR A 58 3.84 -1.34 -12.00
C TYR A 58 4.48 -1.98 -13.25
N LYS A 59 3.65 -2.41 -14.19
CA LYS A 59 4.07 -2.72 -15.57
C LYS A 59 3.76 -1.49 -16.43
N PRO A 60 4.70 -0.56 -16.65
CA PRO A 60 4.45 0.66 -17.43
C PRO A 60 4.22 0.39 -18.93
N LYS A 61 4.02 -0.85 -19.36
CA LYS A 61 3.93 -1.23 -20.77
C LYS A 61 3.07 -2.48 -20.94
N ASP A 62 1.77 -2.29 -20.90
CA ASP A 62 0.89 -3.17 -21.67
C ASP A 62 0.84 -2.62 -23.09
N VAL A 63 1.27 -3.48 -24.01
CA VAL A 63 1.81 -3.26 -25.37
C VAL A 63 0.95 -2.45 -26.36
N ASN A 64 -0.17 -1.86 -25.94
CA ASN A 64 -1.09 -1.05 -26.76
C ASN A 64 -1.68 0.17 -26.01
N GLY A 65 -1.09 0.60 -24.89
CA GLY A 65 -1.59 1.78 -24.14
C GLY A 65 -2.84 1.50 -23.30
N PHE A 66 -3.24 0.24 -23.14
CA PHE A 66 -4.39 -0.19 -22.36
C PHE A 66 -3.90 -1.06 -21.20
N CYS A 67 -3.98 -0.55 -19.97
CA CYS A 67 -3.78 -1.33 -18.74
C CYS A 67 -5.12 -2.02 -18.40
N PRO A 68 -5.27 -3.35 -18.56
CA PRO A 68 -6.57 -4.01 -18.47
C PRO A 68 -7.12 -4.13 -17.06
N SER A 69 -6.34 -3.89 -16.01
CA SER A 69 -6.80 -3.99 -14.63
C SER A 69 -6.07 -2.99 -13.74
N ALA A 70 -6.66 -1.81 -13.55
CA ALA A 70 -6.31 -0.95 -12.44
C ALA A 70 -7.06 -1.40 -11.19
N ASN A 71 -6.36 -1.42 -10.06
CA ASN A 71 -6.98 -1.51 -8.75
C ASN A 71 -7.68 -0.17 -8.49
N ALA A 72 -8.95 -0.06 -8.86
CA ALA A 72 -9.74 1.16 -8.80
C ALA A 72 -9.90 1.65 -7.36
N VAL A 73 -10.11 0.74 -6.42
CA VAL A 73 -10.23 1.08 -4.99
C VAL A 73 -8.91 1.66 -4.47
N ALA A 74 -7.80 0.97 -4.73
CA ALA A 74 -6.48 1.48 -4.35
C ALA A 74 -6.13 2.79 -5.06
N SER A 75 -6.46 2.93 -6.34
CA SER A 75 -6.21 4.13 -7.12
C SER A 75 -6.96 5.33 -6.54
N PHE A 76 -8.22 5.14 -6.13
CA PHE A 76 -9.00 6.16 -5.45
C PHE A 76 -8.32 6.60 -4.14
N LEU A 77 -7.93 5.64 -3.30
CA LEU A 77 -7.27 5.91 -2.01
C LEU A 77 -5.87 6.54 -2.17
N TYR A 78 -5.17 6.21 -3.26
CA TYR A 78 -3.89 6.80 -3.63
C TYR A 78 -4.03 8.24 -4.15
N GLY A 79 -5.25 8.67 -4.50
CA GLY A 79 -5.53 10.01 -5.00
C GLY A 79 -5.48 10.13 -6.52
N TYR A 80 -5.81 9.07 -7.27
CA TYR A 80 -5.87 9.05 -8.73
C TYR A 80 -6.61 10.26 -9.32
N VAL A 81 -7.70 10.70 -8.69
CA VAL A 81 -8.48 11.87 -9.13
C VAL A 81 -7.65 13.15 -9.23
N LYS A 82 -6.61 13.29 -8.39
CA LYS A 82 -5.71 14.45 -8.39
C LYS A 82 -4.40 14.20 -9.12
N THR A 83 -3.86 12.99 -9.03
CA THR A 83 -2.52 12.68 -9.55
C THR A 83 -2.53 12.12 -10.96
N GLY A 84 -3.64 11.51 -11.40
CA GLY A 84 -3.74 10.76 -12.65
C GLY A 84 -2.93 9.46 -12.68
N ILE A 85 -2.33 9.05 -11.56
CA ILE A 85 -1.47 7.86 -11.47
C ILE A 85 -2.28 6.67 -10.93
N PRO A 86 -2.57 5.66 -11.75
CA PRO A 86 -3.33 4.50 -11.29
C PRO A 86 -2.44 3.54 -10.49
N VAL A 87 -3.06 2.84 -9.54
CA VAL A 87 -2.47 1.68 -8.86
C VAL A 87 -2.82 0.43 -9.65
N LEU A 88 -1.81 -0.32 -10.07
CA LEU A 88 -1.97 -1.48 -10.95
C LEU A 88 -1.81 -2.83 -10.21
N GLY A 89 -1.23 -2.81 -9.01
CA GLY A 89 -0.95 -4.01 -8.22
C GLY A 89 -1.93 -4.27 -7.08
N ASP A 90 -1.64 -5.35 -6.37
CA ASP A 90 -2.24 -5.64 -5.08
C ASP A 90 -1.84 -4.58 -4.05
N VAL A 91 -2.71 -4.38 -3.07
CA VAL A 91 -2.51 -3.45 -1.97
C VAL A 91 -2.87 -4.11 -0.65
N ILE A 92 -2.05 -3.86 0.37
CA ILE A 92 -2.42 -4.10 1.76
C ILE A 92 -2.59 -2.78 2.50
N LEU A 93 -3.73 -2.64 3.17
CA LEU A 93 -4.00 -1.56 4.10
C LEU A 93 -3.79 -2.05 5.53
N ALA A 94 -2.96 -1.32 6.27
CA ALA A 94 -2.67 -1.61 7.67
C ALA A 94 -2.85 -0.34 8.51
N GLN A 95 -3.49 -0.47 9.66
CA GLN A 95 -3.57 0.59 10.65
C GLN A 95 -2.49 0.33 11.72
N PRO A 96 -1.52 1.23 11.91
CA PRO A 96 -0.48 1.07 12.93
C PRO A 96 -1.08 1.07 14.34
N ALA A 97 -0.60 0.17 15.20
CA ALA A 97 -1.05 0.04 16.58
C ALA A 97 -0.36 1.09 17.47
N GLY A 98 -0.86 2.32 17.43
CA GLY A 98 -0.39 3.37 18.31
C GLY A 98 -0.93 4.73 17.86
N GLY A 99 -1.58 5.45 18.76
CA GLY A 99 -2.15 6.79 18.51
C GLY A 99 -1.10 7.89 18.25
N ALA A 100 0.09 7.55 17.74
CA ALA A 100 1.11 8.51 17.42
C ALA A 100 0.71 9.25 16.13
N HIS A 101 0.05 10.37 16.34
CA HIS A 101 -0.28 11.46 15.42
C HIS A 101 0.99 12.13 14.83
N ARG A 102 2.06 11.37 14.55
CA ARG A 102 3.21 11.89 13.81
C ARG A 102 2.83 11.86 12.34
N LYS A 103 2.83 13.04 11.71
CA LYS A 103 2.77 13.20 10.26
C LYS A 103 3.74 12.20 9.62
N PHE A 104 3.23 11.10 9.07
CA PHE A 104 3.97 10.14 8.25
C PHE A 104 4.32 10.84 6.93
N ARG A 105 5.31 11.74 6.96
CA ARG A 105 5.87 12.37 5.76
C ARG A 105 7.08 11.57 5.33
N GLY A 106 6.87 10.67 4.37
CA GLY A 106 7.95 9.95 3.70
C GLY A 106 7.44 8.77 2.90
N CYS A 107 7.83 8.68 1.63
CA CYS A 107 7.80 7.44 0.86
C CYS A 107 8.77 6.47 1.55
N TRP A 108 8.24 5.42 2.17
CA TRP A 108 9.05 4.42 2.86
C TRP A 108 9.55 3.44 1.80
N ARG A 109 10.82 3.59 1.40
CA ARG A 109 11.55 2.53 0.72
C ARG A 109 12.03 1.52 1.76
N ILE A 110 11.38 0.36 1.80
CA ILE A 110 11.89 -0.81 2.52
C ILE A 110 13.29 -1.11 1.92
N GLY A 111 14.34 -0.86 2.70
CA GLY A 111 15.74 -1.06 2.27
C GLY A 111 16.78 -0.02 2.73
N ARG A 112 16.40 1.10 3.37
CA ARG A 112 17.37 1.93 4.12
C ARG A 112 17.39 1.53 5.59
N LYS A 113 18.61 1.34 6.12
CA LYS A 113 18.92 0.92 7.49
C LYS A 113 18.40 1.83 8.62
N ASP A 114 17.77 2.95 8.32
CA ASP A 114 17.42 3.98 9.32
C ASP A 114 15.92 4.10 9.58
N ALA A 115 15.15 3.09 9.18
CA ALA A 115 13.72 3.13 9.25
C ALA A 115 13.28 2.00 10.20
N ASP A 116 13.33 2.29 11.50
CA ASP A 116 12.87 1.39 12.56
C ASP A 116 11.39 1.05 12.35
N VAL A 117 11.16 -0.08 11.67
CA VAL A 117 9.85 -0.71 11.51
C VAL A 117 9.27 -1.12 12.87
N ASN A 118 10.15 -1.30 13.88
CA ASN A 118 9.80 -1.75 15.22
C ASN A 118 9.09 -0.71 16.10
N ALA A 119 8.97 0.55 15.67
CA ALA A 119 8.34 1.60 16.47
C ALA A 119 6.88 1.90 16.11
N ALA A 120 6.31 1.20 15.11
CA ALA A 120 5.02 1.56 14.51
C ALA A 120 4.00 0.41 14.37
N PHE A 121 4.28 -0.78 14.89
CA PHE A 121 3.38 -1.94 14.83
C PHE A 121 3.25 -2.64 16.18
#